data_AF-A0A0F9MRW8-F1
#
_entry.id   AF-A0A0F9MRW8-F1
#
_cell.length_a   1.000
_cell.length_b   1.000
_cell.length_c   1.000
_cell.angle_alpha   90.00
_cell.angle_beta   90.00
_cell.angle_gamma   90.00
#
_symmetry.space_group_name_H-M   'P 1'
#
loop_
_entity.id
_entity.type
_entity.pdbx_description
1 polymer ?
#
loop_
_entity_poly.entity_id
_entity_poly.type
_entity_poly.pdbx_seq_one_letter_code
_entity_poly.pdbx_strand_id
1 'polypeptide(L)'
;MVRLTANYRQMSLDLTLHSPTLVDKTCFHCGSRYQEVEELFNANITHNLGKMAREAQLYNYLWRPDEIDITFAKELIDPLTLGLEELKENPDTYKKLNPKNGWGSYEGFVEWVEGYLEACKENPDALINVSR
;
A
#
# COMPACT_ATOMS: atom_id res chain seq x y z
N MET A 1 35.08 -6.39 -12.04
CA MET A 1 33.88 -6.83 -11.29
C MET A 1 32.85 -5.71 -11.42
N VAL A 2 32.05 -5.74 -12.48
CA VAL A 2 31.09 -4.66 -12.77
C VAL A 2 29.88 -4.88 -11.86
N ARG A 3 29.71 -4.00 -10.86
CA ARG A 3 28.46 -3.91 -10.12
C ARG A 3 27.39 -3.40 -11.07
N LEU A 4 26.55 -4.30 -11.58
CA LEU A 4 25.27 -3.96 -12.17
C LEU A 4 24.31 -3.59 -11.02
N THR A 5 24.41 -2.37 -10.50
CA THR A 5 23.27 -1.78 -9.78
C THR A 5 22.40 -1.12 -10.82
N ALA A 6 21.59 -1.90 -11.52
CA ALA A 6 20.40 -1.35 -12.14
C ALA A 6 19.52 -0.89 -10.98
N ASN A 7 19.59 0.41 -10.65
CA ASN A 7 18.58 1.08 -9.85
C ASN A 7 17.29 1.07 -10.67
N TYR A 8 16.58 -0.06 -10.64
CA TYR A 8 15.22 -0.14 -11.16
C TYR A 8 14.42 0.76 -10.22
N ARG A 9 14.10 1.99 -10.65
CA ARG A 9 13.11 2.80 -9.97
C ARG A 9 11.81 2.03 -10.10
N GLN A 10 11.38 1.38 -9.03
CA GLN A 10 10.10 0.71 -9.00
C GLN A 10 9.03 1.79 -9.23
N MET A 11 8.20 1.55 -10.24
CA MET A 11 7.31 2.55 -10.85
C MET A 11 5.92 2.58 -10.19
N SER A 12 5.68 1.63 -9.31
CA SER A 12 4.49 1.49 -8.50
C SER A 12 4.88 1.11 -7.07
N LEU A 13 3.99 1.40 -6.13
CA LEU A 13 3.94 0.84 -4.80
C LEU A 13 3.16 -0.47 -4.90
N ASP A 14 3.74 -1.55 -4.39
CA ASP A 14 3.03 -2.79 -4.09
C ASP A 14 2.81 -2.83 -2.58
N LEU A 15 1.56 -3.07 -2.19
CA LEU A 15 1.13 -3.14 -0.81
C LEU A 15 0.53 -4.50 -0.53
N THR A 16 0.89 -5.08 0.61
CA THR A 16 0.34 -6.35 1.06
C THR A 16 0.04 -6.32 2.55
N LEU A 17 -1.08 -6.91 2.95
CA LEU A 17 -1.37 -7.26 4.34
C LEU A 17 -1.17 -8.76 4.54
N HIS A 18 -0.35 -9.13 5.52
CA HIS A 18 -0.09 -10.53 5.84
C HIS A 18 -0.68 -10.91 7.20
N SER A 19 -1.09 -12.17 7.33
CA SER A 19 -1.43 -12.72 8.63
C SER A 19 -0.22 -12.66 9.58
N PRO A 20 -0.42 -12.41 10.89
CA PRO A 20 0.66 -12.34 11.86
C PRO A 20 1.22 -13.74 12.22
N THR A 21 0.60 -14.81 11.72
CA THR A 21 0.93 -16.20 12.08
C THR A 21 1.29 -17.01 10.84
N LEU A 22 2.32 -17.84 10.98
CA LEU A 22 2.69 -18.82 9.96
C LEU A 22 1.65 -19.94 9.88
N VAL A 23 1.38 -20.40 8.66
CA VAL A 23 0.56 -21.57 8.36
C VAL A 23 1.41 -22.67 7.74
N ASP A 24 1.21 -23.90 8.19
CA ASP A 24 1.87 -25.06 7.60
C ASP A 24 1.23 -25.40 6.24
N LYS A 25 2.08 -25.53 5.23
CA LYS A 25 1.71 -25.89 3.88
C LYS A 25 2.50 -27.11 3.42
N THR A 26 1.98 -27.78 2.41
CA THR A 26 2.64 -28.94 1.80
C THR A 26 2.82 -28.68 0.32
N CYS A 27 4.05 -28.81 -0.18
CA CYS A 27 4.35 -28.64 -1.59
C CYS A 27 3.65 -29.72 -2.42
N PHE A 28 2.82 -29.32 -3.38
CA PHE A 28 2.10 -30.26 -4.25
C PHE A 28 3.01 -31.11 -5.16
N HIS A 29 4.24 -30.67 -5.41
CA HIS A 29 5.19 -31.39 -6.26
C HIS A 29 5.95 -32.50 -5.51
N CYS A 30 6.47 -32.22 -4.31
CA CYS A 30 7.35 -33.16 -3.59
C CYS A 30 6.84 -33.58 -2.21
N GLY A 31 5.70 -33.07 -1.74
CA GLY A 31 5.14 -33.37 -0.43
C GLY A 31 5.94 -32.78 0.76
N SER A 32 6.95 -31.95 0.49
CA SER A 32 7.72 -31.30 1.56
C SER A 32 6.87 -30.26 2.29
N ARG A 33 7.00 -30.22 3.62
CA ARG A 33 6.32 -29.23 4.46
C ARG A 33 7.11 -27.93 4.50
N TYR A 34 6.40 -26.80 4.51
CA TYR A 34 6.97 -25.48 4.69
C TYR A 34 5.97 -24.57 5.40
N GLN A 35 6.45 -23.43 5.88
CA GLN A 35 5.63 -22.43 6.56
C GLN A 35 5.63 -21.14 5.74
N GLU A 36 4.46 -20.52 5.63
CA GLU A 36 4.29 -19.20 5.01
C GLU A 36 3.29 -18.36 5.79
N VAL A 37 3.33 -17.04 5.64
CA VAL A 37 2.24 -16.17 6.09
C VAL A 37 1.15 -16.15 5.01
N GLU A 38 -0.10 -15.98 5.42
CA GLU A 38 -1.21 -15.81 4.48
C GLU A 38 -1.25 -14.36 3.99
N GLU A 39 -1.49 -14.17 2.70
CA GLU A 39 -1.80 -12.86 2.14
C GLU A 39 -3.30 -12.58 2.31
N LEU A 40 -3.62 -11.57 3.11
CA LEU A 40 -5.00 -11.17 3.44
C LEU A 40 -5.53 -10.11 2.47
N PHE A 41 -4.63 -9.28 1.93
CA PHE A 41 -4.95 -8.23 0.97
C PHE A 41 -3.70 -7.88 0.16
N ASN A 42 -3.86 -7.58 -1.12
CA ASN A 42 -2.82 -6.96 -1.94
C ASN A 42 -3.41 -5.82 -2.78
N ALA A 43 -2.61 -4.81 -3.05
CA ALA A 43 -2.96 -3.74 -3.97
C ALA A 43 -1.72 -3.11 -4.59
N ASN A 44 -1.86 -2.61 -5.82
CA ASN A 44 -0.80 -1.88 -6.51
C ASN A 44 -1.27 -0.46 -6.86
N ILE A 45 -0.38 0.52 -6.74
CA ILE A 45 -0.64 1.89 -7.18
C ILE A 45 0.61 2.58 -7.72
N THR A 46 0.47 3.45 -8.72
CA THR A 46 1.62 4.15 -9.31
C THR A 46 2.25 5.21 -8.40
N HIS A 47 3.59 5.32 -8.42
CA HIS A 47 4.33 6.39 -7.73
C HIS A 47 3.99 7.80 -8.23
N ASN A 48 3.37 7.94 -9.42
CA ASN A 48 2.97 9.24 -9.95
C ASN A 48 1.95 9.96 -9.05
N LEU A 49 1.20 9.21 -8.25
CA LEU A 49 0.23 9.74 -7.29
C LEU A 49 0.88 10.22 -5.99
N GLY A 50 2.20 10.04 -5.81
CA GLY A 50 2.90 10.44 -4.60
C GLY A 50 2.81 11.93 -4.27
N LYS A 51 2.64 12.82 -5.26
CA LYS A 51 2.36 14.24 -4.97
C LYS A 51 0.98 14.41 -4.33
N MET A 52 -0.05 13.80 -4.90
CA MET A 52 -1.41 13.84 -4.37
C MET A 52 -1.45 13.29 -2.94
N ALA A 53 -0.79 12.16 -2.71
CA ALA A 53 -0.66 11.56 -1.38
C ALA A 53 0.05 12.48 -0.36
N ARG A 54 1.05 13.26 -0.77
CA ARG A 54 1.71 14.22 0.15
C ARG A 54 0.78 15.36 0.56
N GLU A 55 0.08 15.94 -0.41
CA GLU A 55 -0.86 17.04 -0.13
C GLU A 55 -2.02 16.57 0.77
N ALA A 56 -2.48 15.32 0.59
CA ALA A 56 -3.48 14.69 1.46
C ALA A 56 -2.91 14.11 2.78
N GLN A 57 -1.64 14.36 3.11
CA GLN A 57 -0.96 13.84 4.31
C GLN A 57 -0.91 12.30 4.42
N LEU A 58 -1.10 11.57 3.32
CA LEU A 58 -1.10 10.11 3.23
C LEU A 58 0.26 9.51 2.86
N TYR A 59 1.19 10.30 2.32
CA TYR A 59 2.41 9.75 1.69
C TYR A 59 3.22 8.86 2.61
N ASN A 60 3.50 9.28 3.84
CA ASN A 60 4.33 8.48 4.75
C ASN A 60 3.58 7.21 5.19
N TYR A 61 2.29 7.30 5.47
CA TYR A 61 1.45 6.15 5.83
C TYR A 61 1.41 5.07 4.74
N LEU A 62 1.41 5.48 3.46
CA LEU A 62 1.32 4.57 2.32
C LEU A 62 2.67 4.09 1.81
N TRP A 63 3.64 5.00 1.62
CA TRP A 63 4.93 4.67 1.01
C TRP A 63 6.02 4.32 2.01
N ARG A 64 5.90 4.81 3.25
CA ARG A 64 6.96 4.80 4.28
C ARG A 64 6.46 4.41 5.69
N PRO A 65 5.51 3.46 5.85
CA PRO A 65 5.02 3.08 7.17
C PRO A 65 6.16 2.62 8.10
N ASP A 66 7.17 1.96 7.54
CA ASP A 66 8.39 1.53 8.21
C ASP A 66 9.25 2.69 8.76
N GLU A 67 9.21 3.87 8.14
CA GLU A 67 9.97 5.05 8.59
C GLU A 67 9.23 5.83 9.69
N ILE A 68 7.97 5.48 9.97
CA ILE A 68 7.13 6.06 11.02
C ILE A 68 6.66 5.02 12.03
N ASP A 69 7.37 3.91 12.14
CA ASP A 69 7.18 2.82 13.10
C ASP A 69 5.77 2.17 13.07
N ILE A 70 5.09 2.21 11.92
CA ILE A 70 3.80 1.54 11.71
C ILE A 70 4.04 0.11 11.23
N THR A 71 3.46 -0.85 11.94
CA THR A 71 3.63 -2.29 11.68
C THR A 71 2.30 -2.98 11.39
N PHE A 72 1.23 -2.59 12.07
CA PHE A 72 -0.07 -3.24 12.03
C PHE A 72 -1.11 -2.41 11.30
N ALA A 73 -2.01 -3.08 10.57
CA ALA A 73 -3.07 -2.43 9.78
C ALA A 73 -3.96 -1.50 10.61
N LYS A 74 -4.26 -1.83 11.87
CA LYS A 74 -5.04 -0.96 12.77
C LYS A 74 -4.44 0.42 13.00
N GLU A 75 -3.12 0.55 12.94
CA GLU A 75 -2.41 1.82 13.14
C GLU A 75 -2.62 2.76 11.94
N LEU A 76 -3.08 2.23 10.80
CA LEU A 76 -3.41 3.00 9.61
C LEU A 76 -4.87 3.43 9.53
N ILE A 77 -5.79 2.84 10.32
CA ILE A 77 -7.23 3.12 10.19
C ILE A 77 -7.52 4.61 10.35
N ASP A 78 -7.04 5.24 11.43
CA ASP A 78 -7.26 6.65 11.69
C ASP A 78 -6.61 7.57 10.64
N PRO A 79 -5.30 7.47 10.33
CA PRO A 79 -4.69 8.35 9.34
C PRO A 79 -5.22 8.15 7.92
N LEU A 80 -5.58 6.93 7.52
CA LEU A 80 -6.22 6.69 6.23
C LEU A 80 -7.63 7.27 6.17
N THR A 81 -8.40 7.19 7.27
CA THR A 81 -9.72 7.82 7.35
C THR A 81 -9.62 9.32 7.17
N LEU A 82 -8.74 9.99 7.92
CA LEU A 82 -8.55 11.45 7.83
C LEU A 82 -8.07 11.89 6.45
N GLY A 83 -7.10 11.18 5.87
CA GLY A 83 -6.61 11.51 4.53
C GLY A 83 -7.64 11.25 3.43
N LEU A 84 -8.48 10.23 3.59
CA LEU A 84 -9.58 9.94 2.66
C LEU A 84 -10.70 10.99 2.73
N GLU A 85 -11.06 11.44 3.94
CA GLU A 85 -12.00 12.54 4.14
C GLU A 85 -11.49 13.80 3.47
N GLU A 86 -10.24 14.18 3.71
CA GLU A 86 -9.58 15.32 3.08
C GLU A 86 -9.60 15.24 1.53
N LEU A 87 -9.29 14.07 0.95
CA LEU A 87 -9.39 13.85 -0.49
C LEU A 87 -10.81 14.14 -1.01
N LYS A 88 -11.82 13.62 -0.31
CA LYS A 88 -13.24 13.73 -0.70
C LYS A 88 -13.83 15.12 -0.47
N GLU A 89 -13.36 15.86 0.52
CA GLU A 89 -13.78 17.24 0.80
C GLU A 89 -13.23 18.23 -0.23
N ASN A 90 -12.05 17.97 -0.79
CA ASN A 90 -11.35 18.88 -1.70
C ASN A 90 -11.09 18.30 -3.12
N PRO A 91 -12.10 17.74 -3.81
CA PRO A 91 -11.89 16.98 -5.06
C PRO A 91 -11.28 17.83 -6.19
N ASP A 92 -11.71 19.09 -6.35
CA ASP A 92 -11.19 19.97 -7.41
C ASP A 92 -9.72 20.36 -7.20
N THR A 93 -9.25 20.36 -5.95
CA THR A 93 -7.85 20.58 -5.62
C THR A 93 -7.02 19.37 -6.04
N TYR A 94 -7.45 18.17 -5.66
CA TYR A 94 -6.71 16.94 -5.95
C TYR A 94 -6.79 16.51 -7.42
N LYS A 95 -7.91 16.72 -8.12
CA LYS A 95 -8.00 16.45 -9.58
C LYS A 95 -6.99 17.24 -10.40
N LYS A 96 -6.60 18.45 -9.97
CA LYS A 96 -5.52 19.23 -10.62
C LYS A 96 -4.15 18.59 -10.48
N LEU A 97 -3.98 17.66 -9.54
CA LEU A 97 -2.75 16.90 -9.32
C LEU A 97 -2.70 15.59 -10.13
N ASN A 98 -3.72 15.31 -10.95
CA ASN A 98 -3.69 14.15 -11.84
C ASN A 98 -2.40 14.12 -12.68
N PRO A 99 -1.68 12.97 -12.71
CA PRO A 99 -0.45 12.83 -13.47
C PRO A 99 -0.64 13.09 -14.97
N LYS A 100 0.22 13.95 -15.54
CA LYS A 100 0.18 14.30 -16.97
C LYS A 100 0.50 13.15 -17.92
N ASN A 101 1.20 12.13 -17.43
CA ASN A 101 1.55 10.94 -18.21
C ASN A 101 0.40 9.93 -18.32
N GLY A 102 -0.76 10.21 -17.69
CA GLY A 102 -1.96 9.38 -17.77
C GLY A 102 -1.96 8.14 -16.88
N TRP A 103 -0.95 7.96 -16.04
CA TRP A 103 -0.85 6.82 -15.13
C TRP A 103 -1.25 7.26 -13.73
N GLY A 104 -2.45 6.85 -13.31
CA GLY A 104 -3.10 7.25 -12.07
C GLY A 104 -4.09 8.41 -12.27
N SER A 105 -5.11 8.45 -11.44
CA SER A 105 -6.10 9.52 -11.36
C SER A 105 -6.54 9.74 -9.91
N TYR A 106 -7.15 10.89 -9.63
CA TYR A 106 -7.78 11.21 -8.37
C TYR A 106 -8.84 10.15 -8.01
N GLU A 107 -9.73 9.84 -8.96
CA GLU A 107 -10.79 8.86 -8.75
C GLU A 107 -10.22 7.49 -8.38
N GLY A 108 -9.21 7.02 -9.12
CA GLY A 108 -8.54 5.76 -8.83
C GLY A 108 -7.75 5.80 -7.52
N PHE A 109 -7.21 6.94 -7.12
CA PHE A 109 -6.52 7.07 -5.84
C PHE A 109 -7.50 7.00 -4.66
N VAL A 110 -8.66 7.67 -4.76
CA VAL A 110 -9.71 7.61 -3.74
C VAL A 110 -10.22 6.18 -3.57
N GLU A 111 -10.58 5.51 -4.65
CA GLU A 111 -11.04 4.11 -4.61
C GLU A 111 -9.98 3.18 -4.02
N TRP A 112 -8.71 3.40 -4.36
CA TRP A 112 -7.60 2.61 -3.82
C TRP A 112 -7.41 2.82 -2.31
N VAL A 113 -7.48 4.07 -1.83
CA VAL A 113 -7.37 4.38 -0.40
C VAL A 113 -8.58 3.84 0.38
N GLU A 114 -9.78 3.90 -0.19
CA GLU A 114 -10.98 3.27 0.36
C GLU A 114 -10.80 1.76 0.53
N GLY A 115 -10.38 1.08 -0.54
CA GLY A 115 -10.16 -0.37 -0.49
C GLY A 115 -9.10 -0.75 0.55
N TYR A 116 -8.02 0.03 0.66
CA TYR A 116 -7.00 -0.24 1.65
C TYR A 116 -7.48 0.03 3.08
N LEU A 117 -8.24 1.09 3.31
CA LEU A 117 -8.85 1.39 4.61
C LEU A 117 -9.80 0.27 5.06
N GLU A 118 -10.66 -0.22 4.17
CA GLU A 118 -11.56 -1.33 4.49
C GLU A 118 -10.79 -2.62 4.79
N ALA A 119 -9.76 -2.94 4.00
CA ALA A 119 -8.89 -4.08 4.28
C ALA A 119 -8.22 -4.00 5.66
N CYS A 120 -7.81 -2.79 6.09
CA CYS A 120 -7.25 -2.56 7.42
C CYS A 120 -8.28 -2.76 8.54
N LYS A 121 -9.54 -2.35 8.32
CA LYS A 121 -10.63 -2.57 9.28
C LYS A 121 -11.01 -4.03 9.40
N GLU A 122 -11.01 -4.77 8.29
CA GLU A 122 -11.30 -6.21 8.26
C GLU A 122 -10.19 -7.04 8.91
N ASN A 123 -8.94 -6.58 8.80
CA ASN A 123 -7.75 -7.31 9.25
C ASN A 123 -6.84 -6.45 10.16
N PRO A 124 -7.33 -5.98 11.32
CA PRO A 124 -6.64 -4.96 12.14
C PRO A 124 -5.27 -5.41 12.68
N ASP A 125 -5.06 -6.71 12.87
CA ASP A 125 -3.80 -7.29 13.35
C ASP A 125 -2.88 -7.78 12.22
N ALA A 126 -3.23 -7.52 10.96
CA ALA A 126 -2.37 -7.86 9.84
C ALA A 126 -1.09 -7.04 9.83
N LEU A 127 0.02 -7.68 9.45
CA LEU A 127 1.30 -7.04 9.25
C LEU A 127 1.33 -6.34 7.89
N ILE A 128 1.76 -5.09 7.89
CA ILE A 128 1.86 -4.29 6.67
C ILE A 128 3.20 -4.59 6.00
N ASN A 129 3.17 -4.82 4.68
CA ASN A 129 4.34 -4.86 3.83
C ASN A 129 4.19 -3.89 2.66
N VAL A 130 5.25 -3.14 2.37
CA VAL A 130 5.31 -2.26 1.21
C VAL A 130 6.59 -2.52 0.41
N SER A 131 6.46 -2.54 -0.91
CA SER A 131 7.56 -2.67 -1.87
C SER A 131 7.48 -1.52 -2.88
N ARG A 132 8.59 -0.81 -3.11
CA ARG A 132 8.58 0.55 -3.66
C ARG A 132 9.82 0.94 -4.46
#